data_AF-A0A952KCE0-F1
#
_entry.id   AF-A0A952KCE0-F1
#
_cell.length_a   1.000
_cell.length_b   1.000
_cell.length_c   1.000
_cell.angle_alpha   90.00
_cell.angle_beta   90.00
_cell.angle_gamma   90.00
#
_symmetry.space_group_name_H-M   'P 1'
#
loop_
_entity.id
_entity.type
_entity.pdbx_description
1 polymer ?
#
loop_
_entity_poly.entity_id
_entity_poly.type
_entity_poly.pdbx_seq_one_letter_code
_entity_poly.pdbx_strand_id
1 'polypeptide(L)' 'DASQFIATLEHRQGLKIACPEEISWRNGFIDDAQLHKLAEPLAKSGYGQYLQNLLKEAGRS' A
#
# COMPACT_ATOMS: atom_id res chain seq x y z
N ASP A 1 -6.75 -12.91 -2.81
CA ASP A 1 -6.20 -12.76 -4.17
C ASP A 1 -5.05 -11.80 -4.35
N ALA A 2 -5.13 -10.50 -4.04
CA ALA A 2 -3.95 -9.62 -4.15
C ALA A 2 -2.82 -9.99 -3.15
N SER A 3 -3.17 -10.63 -2.02
CA SER A 3 -2.24 -11.17 -1.02
C SER A 3 -1.36 -12.31 -1.54
N GLN A 4 -1.73 -12.97 -2.65
CA GLN A 4 -0.93 -14.07 -3.21
C GLN A 4 0.20 -13.59 -4.15
N PHE A 5 0.23 -12.30 -4.52
CA PHE A 5 1.29 -11.74 -5.39
C PHE A 5 2.50 -11.21 -4.60
N ILE A 6 2.31 -10.73 -3.36
CA ILE A 6 3.42 -10.36 -2.46
C ILE A 6 4.27 -11.61 -2.12
N ALA A 7 3.63 -12.78 -2.00
CA ALA A 7 4.28 -14.04 -1.62
C ALA A 7 5.33 -14.56 -2.62
N THR A 8 5.34 -14.10 -3.87
CA THR A 8 6.33 -14.54 -4.87
C THR A 8 7.56 -13.63 -4.95
N LEU A 9 7.46 -12.41 -4.40
CA LEU A 9 8.53 -11.40 -4.41
C LEU A 9 9.45 -11.48 -3.18
N GLU A 10 9.38 -12.58 -2.44
CA GLU A 10 10.30 -12.90 -1.34
C GLU A 10 11.50 -13.75 -1.78
N HIS A 11 11.76 -13.90 -3.08
CA HIS A 11 12.98 -14.56 -3.54
C HIS A 11 14.12 -13.56 -3.84
N ARG A 12 14.84 -13.25 -2.75
CA ARG A 12 16.32 -13.21 -2.67
C ARG A 12 17.10 -11.91 -2.61
N GLN A 13 16.57 -10.69 -2.73
CA GLN A 13 17.40 -9.48 -2.48
C GLN A 13 16.62 -8.34 -1.80
N GLY A 14 16.87 -8.16 -0.51
CA GLY A 14 16.09 -7.34 0.43
C GLY A 14 16.25 -5.83 0.32
N LEU A 15 15.93 -5.24 -0.85
CA LEU A 15 16.01 -3.78 -1.02
C LEU A 15 14.99 -3.13 -1.98
N LYS A 16 14.10 -3.85 -2.68
CA LYS A 16 13.30 -3.23 -3.77
C LYS A 16 11.78 -3.41 -3.82
N ILE A 17 11.14 -4.15 -2.91
CA ILE A 17 9.66 -4.11 -2.78
C ILE A 17 9.27 -3.83 -1.33
N ALA A 18 9.75 -2.70 -0.84
CA ALA A 18 9.18 -2.06 0.32
C ALA A 18 8.32 -0.95 -0.27
N CYS A 19 7.01 -1.15 -0.41
CA CYS A 19 6.14 -0.15 -1.01
C CYS A 19 6.29 1.17 -0.25
N PRO A 20 6.96 2.19 -0.83
CA PRO A 20 7.33 3.37 -0.08
C PRO A 20 6.10 4.16 0.38
N GLU A 21 4.98 4.05 -0.30
CA GLU A 21 3.72 4.71 0.01
C GLU A 21 3.12 4.19 1.32
N GLU A 22 3.06 2.87 1.50
CA GLU A 22 2.56 2.26 2.73
C GLU A 22 3.48 2.59 3.91
N ILE A 23 4.79 2.48 3.72
CA ILE A 23 5.77 2.79 4.76
C ILE A 23 5.68 4.27 5.12
N SER A 24 5.54 5.16 4.13
CA SER A 24 5.40 6.59 4.37
C SER A 24 4.15 6.90 5.19
N TRP A 25 3.03 6.27 4.87
CA TRP A 25 1.77 6.47 5.57
C TRP A 25 1.82 5.89 7.00
N ARG A 26 2.34 4.67 7.18
CA ARG A 26 2.49 4.05 8.51
C ARG A 26 3.46 4.80 9.42
N ASN A 27 4.50 5.42 8.85
CA ASN A 27 5.42 6.27 9.61
C ASN A 27 4.89 7.70 9.81
N GLY A 28 3.71 8.04 9.28
CA GLY A 28 3.14 9.38 9.38
C GLY A 28 3.86 10.44 8.54
N PHE A 29 4.68 10.04 7.56
CA PHE A 29 5.29 10.95 6.59
C PHE A 29 4.27 11.50 5.59
N ILE A 30 3.20 10.74 5.32
CA ILE A 30 2.07 11.16 4.50
C ILE A 30 0.75 10.90 5.22
N ASP A 31 -0.25 11.74 4.98
CA ASP A 31 -1.57 11.63 5.57
C ASP A 31 -2.52 10.76 4.71
N ASP A 32 -3.69 10.45 5.26
CA ASP A 32 -4.70 9.62 4.60
C ASP A 32 -5.10 10.18 3.22
N ALA A 33 -5.17 11.50 3.07
CA ALA A 33 -5.53 12.12 1.79
C ALA A 33 -4.41 12.00 0.76
N GLN A 34 -3.15 12.08 1.19
CA GLN A 34 -1.99 11.85 0.33
C GLN A 34 -1.91 10.38 -0.12
N LEU A 35 -2.08 9.44 0.79
CA LEU A 35 -2.12 8.02 0.43
C LEU A 35 -3.32 7.72 -0.50
N HIS A 36 -4.49 8.35 -0.28
CA HIS A 36 -5.64 8.21 -1.15
C HIS A 36 -5.37 8.72 -2.57
N LYS A 37 -4.71 9.87 -2.71
CA LYS A 37 -4.30 10.42 -4.02
C LYS A 37 -3.32 9.52 -4.76
N LEU A 38 -2.42 8.85 -4.03
CA LEU A 38 -1.48 7.87 -4.61
C LEU A 38 -2.21 6.58 -4.99
N ALA A 39 -3.22 6.18 -4.21
CA ALA A 39 -4.03 4.99 -4.47
C ALA A 39 -5.05 5.20 -5.61
N GLU A 40 -5.52 6.43 -5.87
CA GLU A 40 -6.49 6.77 -6.92
C GLU A 40 -6.09 6.29 -8.33
N PRO A 41 -4.90 6.65 -8.86
CA PRO A 41 -4.46 6.16 -10.17
C PRO A 41 -4.22 4.64 -10.17
N LEU A 42 -3.92 4.06 -9.00
CA LEU A 42 -3.67 2.64 -8.81
C LEU A 42 -4.93 1.86 -8.46
N ALA A 43 -6.09 2.49 -8.31
CA ALA A 43 -7.32 1.87 -7.82
C ALA A 43 -7.83 0.76 -8.76
N LYS A 44 -7.45 0.82 -10.04
CA LYS A 44 -7.72 -0.23 -11.04
C LYS A 44 -6.80 -1.45 -10.92
N SER A 45 -5.77 -1.37 -10.09
CA SER A 45 -4.84 -2.46 -9.79
C SER A 45 -5.13 -3.04 -8.41
N GLY A 46 -4.81 -4.33 -8.22
CA GLY A 46 -4.97 -4.98 -6.91
C GLY A 46 -4.20 -4.28 -5.78
N TYR A 47 -3.16 -3.51 -6.12
CA TYR A 47 -2.37 -2.74 -5.17
C TYR A 47 -3.06 -1.45 -4.69
N GLY A 48 -3.66 -0.66 -5.58
CA GLY A 48 -4.43 0.52 -5.15
C GLY A 48 -5.70 0.14 -4.38
N GLN A 49 -6.32 -0.98 -4.73
CA GLN A 49 -7.42 -1.54 -3.94
C GLN A 49 -6.99 -1.89 -2.51
N TYR A 50 -5.77 -2.42 -2.34
CA TYR A 50 -5.17 -2.71 -1.04
C TYR A 50 -4.89 -1.43 -0.24
N LEU A 51 -4.27 -0.41 -0.85
CA LEU A 51 -4.02 0.88 -0.19
C LEU A 51 -5.32 1.56 0.27
N GLN A 52 -6.38 1.52 -0.54
CA GLN A 52 -7.69 2.07 -0.16
C GLN A 52 -8.35 1.30 0.98
N ASN A 53 -8.15 -0.03 1.06
CA ASN A 53 -8.63 -0.82 2.19
C ASN A 53 -7.87 -0.46 3.47
N LEU A 54 -6.55 -0.27 3.38
CA LEU A 54 -5.70 0.16 4.48
C LEU A 54 -6.21 1.46 5.11
N LEU A 55 -6.55 2.45 4.26
CA LEU A 55 -7.13 3.73 4.68
C LEU A 55 -8.49 3.57 5.38
N LYS A 56 -9.34 2.68 4.87
CA LYS A 56 -10.65 2.38 5.47
C LYS A 56 -10.52 1.69 6.84
N GLU A 57 -9.47 0.91 7.03
CA GLU A 57 -9.20 0.24 8.31
C GLU A 57 -8.64 1.24 9.34
N ALA A 58 -7.73 2.13 8.97
CA ALA A 58 -7.16 3.12 9.87
C ALA A 58 -8.19 4.17 10.36
N GLY A 59 -9.03 4.70 9.46
CA GLY A 59 -10.02 5.72 9.82
C GLY A 59 -11.21 5.23 10.67
N ARG A 60 -11.24 3.94 11.03
CA ARG A 60 -12.28 3.34 11.90
C ARG A 60 -11.84 3.19 13.37
N SER A 61 -10.69 3.74 13.75
CA SER A 61 -10.15 3.69 15.12
C SER A 61 -10.59 4.86 15.98
#